data_AF-A0A914RMA9-F1
#
_entry.id   AF-A0A914RMA9-F1
#
_cell.length_a   1.000
_cell.length_b   1.000
_cell.length_c   1.000
_cell.angle_alpha   90.00
_cell.angle_beta   90.00
_cell.angle_gamma   90.00
#
_symmetry.space_group_name_H-M   'P 1'
#
loop_
_entity.id
_entity.type
_entity.pdbx_description
1 polymer ?
#
loop_
_entity_poly.entity_id
_entity_poly.type
_entity_poly.pdbx_seq_one_letter_code
_entity_poly.pdbx_strand_id
1 'polypeptide(L)'
;APIAELFLLDNEESTEEEAQKCVEFLVDNREMLNDYFCLRISPEGSLETLPSLIDGYVPQLEGICWALARFFCMSENFCDGDLSSGVVEDSLPWRRIFSDLLYPALKNNFIPPQSLSSHIRRLADLQDLYKVFERC
;
A
#
# COMPACT_ATOMS: atom_id res chain seq x y z
N ALA A 1 -0.95 3.47 -17.04
CA ALA A 1 -2.16 2.61 -17.04
C ALA A 1 -3.40 3.51 -16.91
N PRO A 2 -4.51 3.23 -17.61
CA PRO A 2 -5.72 4.06 -17.55
C PRO A 2 -6.32 4.00 -16.15
N ILE A 3 -6.50 5.15 -15.50
CA ILE A 3 -6.97 5.20 -14.10
C ILE A 3 -8.42 4.73 -13.98
N ALA A 4 -9.27 4.96 -15.00
CA ALA A 4 -10.65 4.49 -15.03
C ALA A 4 -10.75 2.96 -14.96
N GLU A 5 -9.94 2.24 -15.75
CA GLU A 5 -9.92 0.77 -15.72
C GLU A 5 -9.47 0.25 -14.34
N LEU A 6 -8.45 0.90 -13.77
CA LEU A 6 -7.93 0.58 -12.45
C LEU A 6 -8.97 0.78 -11.33
N PHE A 7 -9.84 1.79 -11.46
CA PHE A 7 -10.92 2.06 -10.50
C PHE A 7 -11.98 0.94 -10.51
N LEU A 8 -12.31 0.42 -11.69
CA LEU A 8 -13.33 -0.60 -11.90
C LEU A 8 -12.86 -2.03 -11.55
N LEU A 9 -11.56 -2.30 -11.57
CA LEU A 9 -11.01 -3.62 -11.23
C LEU A 9 -11.23 -4.03 -9.77
N ASP A 10 -11.39 -3.07 -8.85
CA ASP A 10 -11.47 -3.35 -7.41
C ASP A 10 -12.86 -3.06 -6.80
N ASN A 11 -13.72 -2.34 -7.52
CA ASN A 11 -15.07 -2.01 -7.06
C ASN A 11 -16.11 -2.59 -8.03
N GLU A 12 -16.52 -3.85 -7.83
CA GLU A 12 -17.57 -4.48 -8.64
C GLU A 12 -18.92 -3.73 -8.58
N GLU A 13 -19.13 -2.89 -7.57
CA GLU A 13 -20.35 -2.08 -7.39
C GLU A 13 -20.26 -0.66 -7.96
N SER A 14 -19.08 -0.18 -8.34
CA SER A 14 -18.92 1.19 -8.83
C SER A 14 -19.32 1.35 -10.30
N THR A 15 -19.91 2.50 -10.60
CA THR A 15 -20.35 2.83 -11.96
C THR A 15 -19.22 3.45 -12.79
N GLU A 16 -19.25 3.26 -14.11
CA GLU A 16 -18.33 3.94 -15.03
C GLU A 16 -18.38 5.47 -14.88
N GLU A 17 -19.53 6.02 -14.51
CA GLU A 17 -19.71 7.46 -14.26
C GLU A 17 -18.89 7.96 -13.05
N GLU A 18 -18.78 7.15 -11.99
CA GLU A 18 -17.98 7.48 -10.80
C GLU A 18 -16.49 7.39 -11.11
N ALA A 19 -16.07 6.36 -11.86
CA ALA A 19 -14.71 6.22 -12.33
C ALA A 19 -14.29 7.43 -13.17
N GLN A 20 -15.16 7.87 -14.08
CA GLN A 20 -14.91 9.03 -14.95
C GLN A 20 -14.79 10.33 -14.15
N LYS A 21 -15.69 10.58 -13.19
CA LYS A 21 -15.59 11.74 -12.29
C LYS A 21 -14.29 11.74 -11.49
N CYS A 22 -13.84 10.57 -11.04
CA CYS A 22 -12.59 10.44 -10.33
C CYS A 22 -11.38 10.76 -11.22
N VAL A 23 -11.37 10.28 -12.46
CA VAL A 23 -10.33 10.60 -13.43
C VAL A 23 -10.28 12.10 -13.71
N GLU A 24 -11.43 12.74 -13.96
CA GLU A 24 -11.52 14.18 -14.17
C GLU A 24 -10.93 14.96 -13.00
N PHE A 25 -11.32 14.62 -11.77
CA PHE A 25 -10.78 15.24 -10.55
C PHE A 25 -9.26 15.10 -10.43
N LEU A 26 -8.72 13.92 -10.73
CA LEU A 26 -7.28 13.65 -10.64
C LEU A 26 -6.50 14.38 -11.75
N VAL A 27 -7.06 14.46 -12.96
CA VAL A 27 -6.47 15.21 -14.08
C VAL A 27 -6.46 16.71 -13.78
N ASP A 28 -7.53 17.25 -13.21
CA ASP A 28 -7.62 18.67 -12.83
C ASP A 28 -6.56 19.06 -11.77
N ASN A 29 -6.19 18.13 -10.91
CA ASN A 29 -5.20 18.33 -9.84
C ASN A 29 -3.79 17.81 -10.18
N ARG A 30 -3.55 17.36 -11.42
CA ARG A 30 -2.31 16.62 -11.79
C ARG A 30 -1.01 17.39 -11.57
N GLU A 31 -1.02 18.71 -11.72
CA GLU A 31 0.18 19.55 -11.51
C GLU A 31 0.58 19.52 -10.04
N MET A 32 -0.39 19.76 -9.15
CA MET A 32 -0.21 19.71 -7.69
C MET A 32 0.25 18.32 -7.24
N LEU A 33 -0.35 17.26 -7.78
CA LEU A 33 -0.01 15.88 -7.46
C LEU A 33 1.44 15.54 -7.86
N ASN A 34 1.88 16.03 -9.02
CA ASN A 34 3.26 15.85 -9.45
C ASN A 34 4.24 16.62 -8.56
N ASP A 35 3.94 17.86 -8.21
CA ASP A 35 4.85 18.73 -7.47
C ASP A 35 5.05 18.30 -6.02
N TYR A 36 3.97 17.88 -5.34
CA TYR A 36 4.05 17.49 -3.92
C TYR A 36 4.31 16.00 -3.71
N PHE A 37 3.80 15.15 -4.58
CA PHE A 37 3.78 13.70 -4.36
C PHE A 37 4.55 12.93 -5.42
N CYS A 38 5.25 13.59 -6.36
CA CYS A 38 5.93 12.94 -7.49
C CYS A 38 5.02 12.01 -8.31
N LEU A 39 3.71 12.28 -8.28
CA LEU A 39 2.68 11.48 -8.90
C LEU A 39 2.26 12.16 -10.20
N ARG A 40 2.66 11.60 -11.33
CA ARG A 40 2.39 12.19 -12.65
C ARG A 40 1.26 11.45 -13.34
N ILE A 41 0.27 12.21 -13.74
CA ILE A 41 -0.89 11.75 -14.50
C ILE A 41 -0.89 12.48 -15.84
N SER A 42 -1.06 11.71 -16.91
CA SER A 42 -1.16 12.23 -18.26
C SER A 42 -2.50 12.98 -18.47
N PRO A 43 -2.58 13.93 -19.41
CA PRO A 43 -3.84 14.61 -19.74
C PRO A 43 -4.97 13.64 -20.13
N GLU A 44 -4.63 12.46 -20.64
CA GLU A 44 -5.55 11.40 -21.05
C GLU A 44 -6.03 10.53 -19.87
N GLY A 45 -5.66 10.87 -18.63
CA GLY A 45 -6.08 10.13 -17.43
C GLY A 45 -5.29 8.84 -17.20
N SER A 46 -4.05 8.76 -17.70
CA SER A 46 -3.17 7.62 -17.44
C SER A 46 -2.13 7.94 -16.38
N LEU A 47 -1.91 7.01 -15.45
CA LEU A 47 -0.84 7.11 -14.47
C LEU A 47 0.53 6.84 -15.14
N GLU A 48 1.46 7.78 -14.99
CA GLU A 48 2.82 7.72 -15.57
C GLU A 48 3.90 7.45 -14.52
N THR A 49 3.86 8.12 -13.36
CA THR A 49 4.85 7.94 -12.29
C THR A 49 4.23 7.88 -10.90
N LEU A 50 4.96 7.22 -9.99
CA LEU A 50 4.62 7.05 -8.58
C LEU A 50 5.76 7.54 -7.67
N PRO A 51 5.46 8.03 -6.46
CA PRO A 51 6.48 8.30 -5.46
C PRO A 51 7.22 7.03 -5.03
N SER A 52 8.54 7.09 -4.97
CA SER A 52 9.36 6.08 -4.29
C SER A 52 9.50 6.45 -2.81
N LEU A 53 8.81 5.70 -1.94
CA LEU A 53 8.81 5.96 -0.49
C LEU A 53 9.94 5.23 0.25
N ILE A 54 10.37 4.08 -0.27
CA ILE A 54 11.47 3.28 0.25
C ILE A 54 12.40 3.00 -0.91
N ASP A 55 13.68 3.37 -0.76
CA ASP A 55 14.68 3.16 -1.80
C ASP A 55 14.80 1.67 -2.15
N GLY A 56 14.86 1.38 -3.46
CA GLY A 56 14.90 0.01 -3.98
C GLY A 56 13.60 -0.80 -3.84
N TYR A 57 12.53 -0.25 -3.27
CA TYR A 57 11.22 -0.91 -3.22
C TYR A 57 10.33 -0.44 -4.36
N VAL A 58 9.96 -1.37 -5.24
CA VAL A 58 8.90 -1.17 -6.23
C VAL A 58 7.65 -1.89 -5.73
N PRO A 59 6.64 -1.14 -5.29
CA PRO A 59 5.40 -1.72 -4.78
C PRO A 59 4.52 -2.30 -5.89
N GLN A 60 3.59 -3.20 -5.51
CA GLN A 60 2.67 -3.85 -6.45
C GLN A 60 1.72 -2.83 -7.09
N LEU A 61 1.78 -2.71 -8.42
CA LEU A 61 1.09 -1.67 -9.17
C LEU A 61 -0.43 -1.80 -9.13
N GLU A 62 -0.96 -3.03 -9.08
CA GLU A 62 -2.40 -3.30 -8.97
C GLU A 62 -2.99 -2.65 -7.71
N GLY A 63 -2.36 -2.89 -6.55
CA GLY A 63 -2.82 -2.33 -5.27
C GLY A 63 -2.53 -0.84 -5.07
N ILE A 64 -1.54 -0.26 -5.77
CA ILE A 64 -1.25 1.17 -5.61
C ILE A 64 -2.18 2.06 -6.39
N CYS A 65 -2.49 1.67 -7.62
CA CYS A 65 -3.43 2.44 -8.42
C CYS A 65 -4.77 2.56 -7.68
N TRP A 66 -5.18 1.48 -7.02
CA TRP A 66 -6.25 1.49 -6.04
C TRP A 66 -6.00 2.44 -4.86
N ALA A 67 -4.87 2.31 -4.15
CA ALA A 67 -4.58 3.12 -2.97
C ALA A 67 -4.60 4.62 -3.28
N LEU A 68 -4.17 5.00 -4.49
CA LEU A 68 -4.21 6.37 -4.98
C LEU A 68 -5.63 6.83 -5.29
N ALA A 69 -6.42 6.03 -6.02
CA ALA A 69 -7.84 6.32 -6.21
C ALA A 69 -8.54 6.47 -4.86
N ARG A 70 -8.28 5.57 -3.90
CA ARG A 70 -8.82 5.60 -2.55
C ARG A 70 -8.36 6.82 -1.72
N PHE A 71 -7.09 7.21 -1.82
CA PHE A 71 -6.52 8.29 -1.00
C PHE A 71 -6.91 9.67 -1.54
N PHE A 72 -6.99 9.81 -2.87
CA PHE A 72 -7.24 11.09 -3.54
C PHE A 72 -8.71 11.28 -3.97
N CYS A 73 -9.51 10.22 -4.05
CA CYS A 73 -10.95 10.29 -4.34
C CYS A 73 -11.72 10.04 -3.04
N MET A 74 -12.28 11.10 -2.46
CA MET A 74 -13.06 11.04 -1.22
C MET A 74 -14.30 10.14 -1.40
N SER A 75 -14.37 9.03 -0.68
CA SER A 75 -15.59 8.24 -0.45
C SER A 75 -15.88 8.20 1.05
N GLU A 76 -17.15 8.41 1.43
CA GLU A 76 -17.57 8.70 2.81
C GLU A 76 -17.60 7.49 3.77
N ASN A 77 -17.34 6.25 3.33
CA ASN A 77 -17.50 5.09 4.20
C ASN A 77 -16.27 4.19 4.13
N PHE A 78 -15.33 4.25 5.10
CA PHE A 78 -14.19 3.35 5.03
C PHE A 78 -13.48 3.00 6.35
N CYS A 79 -14.10 2.13 7.14
CA CYS A 79 -13.42 1.27 8.11
C CYS A 79 -13.99 -0.14 8.00
N ASP A 80 -13.68 -0.86 6.92
CA ASP A 80 -13.68 -2.32 6.97
C ASP A 80 -12.50 -2.82 6.16
N GLY A 81 -11.64 -3.56 6.84
CA GLY A 81 -10.35 -3.98 6.35
C GLY A 81 -10.46 -5.37 5.75
N ASP A 82 -10.34 -5.46 4.44
CA ASP A 82 -9.92 -6.70 3.80
C ASP A 82 -9.14 -6.36 2.52
N LEU A 83 -7.81 -6.24 2.66
CA LEU A 83 -6.90 -6.38 1.53
C LEU A 83 -6.26 -7.75 1.65
N SER A 84 -6.95 -8.77 1.15
CA SER A 84 -6.32 -10.04 0.85
C SER A 84 -6.92 -10.67 -0.40
N SER A 85 -6.26 -10.49 -1.55
CA SER A 85 -6.26 -11.51 -2.58
C SER A 85 -5.10 -11.30 -3.56
N GLY A 86 -4.42 -12.40 -3.92
CA GLY A 86 -3.50 -12.45 -5.06
C GLY A 86 -2.01 -12.59 -4.73
N VAL A 87 -1.58 -13.67 -4.06
CA VAL A 87 -0.17 -14.08 -4.10
C VAL A 87 -0.05 -15.34 -4.95
N VAL A 88 0.56 -15.18 -6.13
CA VAL A 88 1.06 -16.27 -6.97
C VAL A 88 2.31 -16.86 -6.29
N GLU A 89 2.32 -18.17 -6.19
CA GLU A 89 3.37 -18.98 -5.58
C GLU A 89 4.52 -19.18 -6.59
N ASP A 90 5.66 -18.51 -6.36
CA ASP A 90 6.98 -18.93 -6.81
C ASP A 90 8.06 -18.22 -5.96
N SER A 91 9.01 -19.00 -5.42
CA SER A 91 10.13 -18.63 -4.53
C SER A 91 10.29 -17.14 -4.11
N LEU A 92 9.92 -16.85 -2.86
CA LEU A 92 9.41 -15.59 -2.33
C LEU A 92 10.36 -14.35 -2.33
N PRO A 93 10.17 -13.36 -3.24
CA PRO A 93 10.83 -12.05 -3.17
C PRO A 93 10.45 -11.24 -1.92
N TRP A 94 9.28 -11.50 -1.31
CA TRP A 94 8.80 -10.75 -0.14
C TRP A 94 9.72 -10.89 1.08
N ARG A 95 10.43 -12.01 1.26
CA ARG A 95 11.31 -12.19 2.42
C ARG A 95 12.49 -11.22 2.37
N ARG A 96 13.07 -11.03 1.18
CA ARG A 96 14.14 -10.05 0.95
C ARG A 96 13.62 -8.63 1.06
N ILE A 97 12.47 -8.34 0.43
CA ILE A 97 11.82 -7.04 0.56
C ILE A 97 11.57 -6.72 2.04
N PHE A 98 11.04 -7.67 2.81
CA PHE A 98 10.77 -7.47 4.22
C PHE A 98 12.04 -7.32 5.05
N SER A 99 13.00 -8.24 4.91
CA SER A 99 14.25 -8.26 5.67
C SER A 99 15.15 -7.06 5.35
N ASP A 100 15.29 -6.73 4.07
CA ASP A 100 16.36 -5.88 3.59
C ASP A 100 15.86 -4.45 3.29
N LEU A 101 14.55 -4.26 3.07
CA LEU A 101 13.96 -2.94 2.77
C LEU A 101 12.96 -2.50 3.86
N LEU A 102 11.91 -3.29 4.10
CA LEU A 102 10.80 -2.88 4.96
C LEU A 102 11.21 -2.79 6.43
N TYR A 103 11.86 -3.82 6.97
CA TYR A 103 12.24 -3.85 8.38
C TYR A 103 13.25 -2.73 8.75
N PRO A 104 14.29 -2.47 7.94
CA PRO A 104 15.16 -1.31 8.15
C PRO A 104 14.40 0.03 8.09
N ALA A 105 13.51 0.20 7.10
CA ALA A 105 12.70 1.41 6.98
C ALA A 105 11.76 1.60 8.19
N LEU A 106 11.10 0.54 8.64
CA LEU A 106 10.26 0.55 9.83
C LEU A 106 11.08 0.91 11.07
N LYS A 107 12.24 0.26 11.26
CA LYS A 107 13.10 0.51 12.42
C LYS A 107 13.54 1.97 12.54
N ASN A 108 13.76 2.64 11.40
CA ASN A 108 14.29 4.00 11.38
C ASN A 108 13.20 5.09 11.33
N ASN A 109 12.05 4.81 10.71
CA ASN A 109 11.05 5.83 10.38
C ASN A 109 9.65 5.58 10.99
N PHE A 110 9.39 4.42 11.59
CA PHE A 110 8.07 4.09 12.10
C PHE A 110 7.83 4.67 13.50
N ILE A 111 6.75 5.43 13.65
CA ILE A 111 6.25 5.91 14.94
C ILE A 111 5.01 5.08 15.29
N PRO A 112 5.12 4.11 16.23
CA PRO A 112 4.02 3.19 16.49
C PRO A 112 2.82 3.91 17.13
N PRO A 113 1.61 3.80 16.57
CA PRO A 113 0.41 4.34 17.18
C PRO A 113 -0.01 3.50 18.40
N GLN A 114 -0.72 4.10 19.35
CA GLN A 114 -1.14 3.42 20.59
C GLN A 114 -2.06 2.23 20.33
N SER A 115 -2.88 2.31 19.28
CA SER A 115 -3.74 1.21 18.81
C SER A 115 -2.97 -0.02 18.33
N LEU A 116 -1.68 0.10 18.01
CA LEU A 116 -0.87 -1.05 17.58
C LEU A 116 -0.60 -2.02 18.73
N SER A 117 -0.61 -1.54 19.98
CA SER A 117 -0.34 -2.36 21.16
C SER A 117 -1.27 -3.57 21.30
N SER A 118 -2.54 -3.43 20.91
CA SER A 118 -3.51 -4.55 20.94
C SER A 118 -3.26 -5.60 19.86
N HIS A 119 -2.52 -5.26 18.82
CA HIS A 119 -2.22 -6.13 17.67
C HIS A 119 -0.87 -6.83 17.79
N ILE A 120 -0.01 -6.39 18.72
CA ILE A 120 1.29 -7.02 18.98
C ILE A 120 1.16 -7.93 20.20
N ARG A 121 1.41 -9.23 20.02
CA ARG A 121 1.48 -10.20 21.12
C ARG A 121 2.87 -10.81 21.25
N ARG A 122 3.36 -10.88 22.49
CA ARG A 122 4.57 -11.63 22.83
C ARG A 122 4.26 -13.13 22.72
N LEU A 123 4.87 -13.79 21.75
CA LEU A 123 4.70 -15.24 21.54
C LEU A 123 5.62 -16.08 22.45
N ALA A 124 6.83 -15.59 22.70
CA ALA A 124 7.82 -16.29 23.51
C ALA A 124 8.72 -15.31 24.25
N ASP A 125 9.35 -15.79 25.32
CA ASP A 125 10.34 -15.08 26.10
C ASP A 125 11.61 -15.93 26.24
N LEU A 126 12.77 -15.34 25.92
CA LEU A 126 14.04 -16.06 25.96
C LEU A 126 14.38 -16.58 27.36
N GLN A 127 14.04 -15.85 28.42
CA GLN A 127 14.33 -16.28 29.79
C GLN A 127 13.52 -17.53 30.17
N ASP A 128 12.29 -17.63 29.70
CA ASP A 128 11.45 -18.82 29.90
C ASP A 128 11.91 -19.99 29.04
N LEU A 129 12.34 -19.72 27.79
CA LEU A 129 12.88 -20.75 26.90
C LEU A 129 14.17 -21.36 27.46
N TYR A 130 15.07 -20.57 28.04
CA TYR A 130 16.32 -21.07 28.62
C TYR A 130 16.14 -21.95 29.87
N LYS A 131 14.95 -21.99 30.47
CA LYS A 131 14.64 -22.93 31.58
C LYS A 131 14.35 -24.35 31.09
N VAL A 132 13.97 -24.50 29.81
CA VAL A 132 13.57 -25.78 29.23
C VAL A 132 14.61 -26.27 28.21
N PHE A 133 15.22 -25.35 27.47
CA PHE A 133 16.24 -25.64 26.47
C PHE A 133 17.64 -25.34 27.02
N GLU A 134 18.23 -26.33 27.67
CA GLU A 134 19.63 -26.29 28.11
C GLU A 134 20.58 -26.87 27.06
N ARG A 135 21.87 -26.54 27.16
CA ARG A 135 22.91 -27.13 26.30
C ARG A 135 23.16 -28.58 26.76
N CYS A 136 23.40 -29.47 25.81
CA CYS A 136 23.81 -30.85 26.10
C CYS A 136 25.09 -30.93 26.93
#